data_AF-A0A937K631-F1
#
_entry.id   AF-A0A937K631-F1
#
_cell.length_a   1.000
_cell.length_b   1.000
_cell.length_c   1.000
_cell.angle_alpha   90.00
_cell.angle_beta   90.00
_cell.angle_gamma   90.00
#
_symmetry.space_group_name_H-M   'P 1'
#
loop_
_entity.id
_entity.type
_entity.pdbx_description
1 polymer ?
#
loop_
_entity_poly.entity_id
_entity_poly.type
_entity_poly.pdbx_seq_one_letter_code
_entity_poly.pdbx_strand_id
1 'polypeptide(L)'
;MKRYITFNDDGVVSSKMFITKEVEEGKEENEGNILEYEKCLYTIVEDGLDYKNVMEDTFKKFKEWVYLNDYKVKGEGIIGMLLIEHFHEKARSYLEVYIPIE
;
A
#
# COMPACT_ATOMS: atom_id res chain seq x y z
N MET A 1 -0.98 -0.88 12.52
CA MET A 1 -0.85 -2.17 11.80
C MET A 1 -0.90 -1.85 10.31
N LYS A 2 0.03 -2.36 9.52
CA LYS A 2 0.05 -2.18 8.06
C LYS A 2 0.23 -3.52 7.38
N ARG A 3 -0.43 -3.74 6.24
CA ARG A 3 -0.24 -4.90 5.39
C ARG A 3 0.93 -4.60 4.46
N TYR A 4 1.97 -5.42 4.54
CA TYR A 4 3.10 -5.40 3.64
C TYR A 4 2.92 -6.47 2.57
N ILE A 5 3.04 -6.10 1.31
CA ILE A 5 2.95 -7.02 0.20
C ILE A 5 4.21 -6.99 -0.65
N THR A 6 4.49 -8.09 -1.32
CA THR A 6 5.42 -8.12 -2.45
C THR A 6 4.68 -8.57 -3.69
N PHE A 7 5.06 -8.02 -4.85
CA PHE A 7 4.42 -8.33 -6.12
C PHE A 7 5.44 -8.31 -7.26
N ASN A 8 5.10 -8.98 -8.34
CA ASN A 8 5.84 -8.98 -9.59
C ASN A 8 4.87 -8.78 -10.77
N ASP A 9 5.33 -9.06 -11.98
CA ASP A 9 4.50 -8.91 -13.18
C ASP A 9 3.29 -9.83 -13.20
N ASP A 10 3.39 -11.00 -12.56
CA ASP A 10 2.33 -12.01 -12.45
C ASP A 10 1.32 -11.69 -11.33
N GLY A 11 1.60 -10.71 -10.47
CA GLY A 11 0.70 -10.25 -9.41
C GLY A 11 1.31 -10.32 -8.02
N VAL A 12 0.46 -10.41 -7.00
CA VAL A 12 0.88 -10.42 -5.59
C VAL A 12 1.52 -11.77 -5.25
N VAL A 13 2.79 -11.73 -4.82
CA VAL A 13 3.59 -12.89 -4.44
C VAL A 13 3.46 -13.18 -2.95
N SER A 14 3.42 -12.14 -2.10
CA SER A 14 3.30 -12.32 -0.66
C SER A 14 2.50 -11.21 0.01
N SER A 15 1.96 -11.52 1.18
CA SER A 15 1.18 -10.60 2.01
C SER A 15 1.40 -10.91 3.48
N LYS A 16 1.98 -9.96 4.23
CA LYS A 16 2.27 -10.04 5.66
C LYS A 16 1.61 -8.89 6.40
N MET A 17 1.19 -9.10 7.64
CA MET A 17 0.73 -8.03 8.52
C MET A 17 1.86 -7.61 9.45
N PHE A 18 2.18 -6.32 9.47
CA PHE A 18 3.18 -5.73 10.36
C PHE A 18 2.52 -4.90 11.45
N ILE A 19 2.97 -5.10 12.68
CA ILE A 19 2.69 -4.18 13.79
C ILE A 19 3.73 -3.06 13.67
N THR A 20 3.25 -1.85 13.40
CA THR A 20 4.08 -0.68 13.11
C THR A 20 3.79 0.41 14.13
N LYS A 21 4.80 1.20 14.46
CA LYS A 21 4.69 2.49 15.14
C LYS A 21 5.27 3.58 14.23
N GLU A 22 4.83 4.82 14.42
CA GLU A 22 5.47 5.95 13.76
C GLU A 22 6.85 6.20 14.38
N VAL A 23 7.79 6.62 13.55
CA VAL A 23 9.13 7.01 14.02
C VAL A 23 9.05 8.46 14.47
N GLU A 24 9.34 8.73 15.74
CA GLU A 24 9.37 10.10 16.25
C GLU A 24 10.68 10.80 15.85
N GLU A 25 10.57 11.98 15.21
CA GLU A 25 11.74 12.78 14.83
C GLU A 25 12.61 13.13 16.04
N GLY A 26 13.92 12.92 15.94
CA GLY A 26 14.88 13.32 16.97
C GLY A 26 15.06 12.35 18.14
N LYS A 27 14.40 11.19 18.13
CA LYS A 27 14.75 10.07 19.02
C LYS A 27 15.60 9.08 18.25
N GLU A 28 16.83 8.84 18.70
CA GLU A 28 17.61 7.67 18.30
C GLU A 28 16.89 6.42 18.84
N GLU A 29 15.89 5.95 18.12
CA GLU A 29 15.34 4.64 18.36
C GLU A 29 16.34 3.58 17.87
N ASN A 30 17.17 3.13 18.80
CA ASN A 30 18.05 1.98 18.63
C ASN A 30 17.25 0.72 18.20
N GLU A 31 17.81 -0.01 17.23
CA GLU A 31 17.61 -1.45 16.96
C GLU A 31 16.26 -1.94 16.39
N GLY A 32 15.63 -1.18 15.48
CA GLY A 32 14.42 -1.63 14.76
C GLY A 32 14.61 -1.83 13.25
N ASN A 33 13.81 -2.72 12.64
CA ASN A 33 13.61 -2.73 11.19
C ASN A 33 12.73 -1.53 10.80
N ILE A 34 13.35 -0.45 10.34
CA ILE A 34 12.65 0.75 9.84
C ILE A 34 12.25 0.51 8.37
N LEU A 35 10.99 0.79 8.06
CA LEU A 35 10.53 0.86 6.66
C LEU A 35 10.65 2.30 6.19
N GLU A 36 11.70 2.59 5.45
CA GLU A 36 12.00 3.92 4.92
C GLU A 36 12.20 3.84 3.41
N TYR A 37 11.56 4.77 2.70
CA TYR A 37 11.61 4.86 1.25
C TYR A 37 11.74 6.33 0.84
N GLU A 38 12.71 6.63 -0.02
CA GLU A 38 12.95 7.99 -0.53
C GLU A 38 11.74 8.52 -1.34
N LYS A 39 11.13 7.65 -2.16
CA LYS A 39 9.97 7.98 -2.99
C LYS A 39 8.95 6.87 -2.96
N CYS A 40 7.69 7.26 -2.78
CA CYS A 40 6.54 6.40 -2.87
C CYS A 40 5.47 7.04 -3.75
N LEU A 41 4.80 6.23 -4.55
CA LEU A 41 3.52 6.58 -5.11
C LEU A 41 2.44 6.34 -4.04
N TYR A 42 1.68 7.38 -3.74
CA TYR A 42 0.64 7.39 -2.70
C TYR A 42 -0.74 7.45 -3.34
N THR A 43 -1.67 6.63 -2.85
CA THR A 43 -3.09 6.80 -3.15
C THR A 43 -3.98 6.30 -2.02
N ILE A 44 -5.25 6.70 -2.07
CA ILE A 44 -6.32 6.09 -1.29
C ILE A 44 -7.18 5.26 -2.24
N VAL A 45 -7.44 4.02 -1.84
CA VAL A 45 -8.24 3.05 -2.58
C VAL A 45 -9.54 2.80 -1.83
N GLU A 46 -10.67 3.04 -2.48
CA GLU A 46 -11.97 2.58 -1.98
C GLU A 46 -12.17 1.12 -2.39
N ASP A 47 -12.34 0.26 -1.40
CA ASP A 47 -12.66 -1.16 -1.57
C ASP A 47 -14.00 -1.47 -0.89
N GLY A 48 -14.78 -2.37 -1.47
CA GLY A 48 -16.13 -2.69 -1.00
C GLY A 48 -16.74 -3.86 -1.74
N LEU A 49 -17.85 -4.40 -1.22
CA LEU A 49 -18.48 -5.63 -1.73
C LEU A 49 -18.93 -5.57 -3.20
N ASP A 50 -19.18 -4.36 -3.71
CA ASP A 50 -19.58 -4.15 -5.11
C ASP A 50 -18.38 -4.16 -6.07
N TYR A 51 -17.16 -4.10 -5.55
CA TYR A 51 -15.93 -4.05 -6.34
C TYR A 51 -15.21 -5.40 -6.31
N LYS A 52 -14.90 -5.94 -7.50
CA LYS A 52 -14.05 -7.13 -7.63
C LYS A 52 -12.62 -6.70 -7.93
N ASN A 53 -11.66 -7.34 -7.29
CA ASN A 53 -10.23 -7.22 -7.60
C ASN A 53 -9.67 -5.79 -7.55
N VAL A 54 -10.21 -4.93 -6.67
CA VAL A 54 -9.80 -3.52 -6.53
C VAL A 54 -8.29 -3.34 -6.44
N MET A 55 -7.63 -4.20 -5.66
CA MET A 55 -6.19 -4.15 -5.50
C MET A 55 -5.45 -4.46 -6.81
N GLU A 56 -5.88 -5.48 -7.55
CA GLU A 56 -5.26 -5.86 -8.84
C GLU A 56 -5.40 -4.74 -9.88
N ASP A 57 -6.59 -4.16 -10.00
CA ASP A 57 -6.86 -3.02 -10.88
C ASP A 57 -6.03 -1.80 -10.49
N THR A 58 -5.89 -1.56 -9.19
CA THR A 58 -5.04 -0.50 -8.63
C THR A 58 -3.58 -0.73 -8.99
N PHE A 59 -3.05 -1.94 -8.82
CA PHE A 59 -1.67 -2.27 -9.20
C PHE A 59 -1.44 -2.13 -10.70
N LYS A 60 -2.42 -2.51 -11.53
CA LYS A 60 -2.31 -2.35 -12.98
C LYS A 60 -2.19 -0.87 -13.37
N LYS A 61 -3.06 -0.01 -12.83
CA LYS A 61 -3.00 1.44 -13.06
C LYS A 61 -1.70 2.05 -12.55
N PHE A 62 -1.19 1.58 -11.41
CA PHE A 62 0.08 2.02 -10.89
C PHE A 62 1.25 1.65 -11.80
N LYS A 63 1.30 0.40 -12.29
CA LYS A 63 2.34 -0.01 -13.24
C LYS A 63 2.33 0.84 -14.51
N GLU A 64 1.14 1.13 -15.04
CA GLU A 64 0.98 2.01 -16.20
C GLU A 64 1.48 3.43 -15.92
N TRP A 65 1.10 4.02 -14.78
CA TRP A 65 1.55 5.37 -14.41
C TRP A 65 3.07 5.43 -14.21
N VAL A 66 3.65 4.45 -13.52
CA VAL A 66 5.09 4.35 -13.27
C VAL A 66 5.86 4.27 -14.60
N TYR A 67 5.39 3.44 -15.54
CA TYR A 67 5.97 3.33 -16.88
C TYR A 67 5.90 4.65 -17.66
N LEU A 68 4.76 5.35 -17.63
CA LEU A 68 4.57 6.61 -18.35
C LEU A 68 5.38 7.78 -17.79
N ASN A 69 5.86 7.67 -16.54
CA ASN A 69 6.61 8.73 -15.85
C ASN A 69 8.09 8.36 -15.65
N ASP A 70 8.60 7.37 -16.38
CA ASP A 70 10.01 6.93 -16.34
C ASP A 70 10.51 6.50 -14.94
N TYR A 71 9.61 5.96 -14.12
CA TYR A 71 9.94 5.37 -12.82
C TYR A 71 9.98 3.83 -12.91
N LYS A 72 10.51 3.20 -11.86
CA LYS A 72 10.44 1.74 -11.65
C LYS A 72 9.82 1.42 -10.30
N VAL A 73 9.00 0.38 -10.25
CA VAL A 73 8.49 -0.15 -8.98
C VAL A 73 9.54 -1.03 -8.31
N LYS A 74 9.65 -0.96 -6.99
CA LYS A 74 10.53 -1.86 -6.21
C LYS A 74 9.93 -3.24 -5.94
N GLY A 75 8.69 -3.49 -6.36
CA GLY A 75 7.99 -4.77 -6.14
C GLY A 75 7.42 -4.95 -4.73
N GLU A 76 7.27 -3.84 -4.00
CA GLU A 76 6.80 -3.79 -2.61
C GLU A 76 5.60 -2.87 -2.48
N GLY A 77 4.73 -3.13 -1.51
CA GLY A 77 3.59 -2.26 -1.22
C GLY A 77 3.23 -2.26 0.24
N ILE A 78 2.87 -1.09 0.77
CA ILE A 78 2.45 -0.90 2.15
C ILE A 78 1.02 -0.39 2.14
N ILE A 79 0.12 -1.11 2.80
CA ILE A 79 -1.30 -0.82 2.82
C ILE A 79 -1.73 -0.59 4.27
N GLY A 80 -2.21 0.61 4.56
CA GLY A 80 -2.86 0.98 5.81
C GLY A 80 -4.38 0.99 5.64
N MET A 81 -5.10 0.63 6.70
CA MET A 81 -6.54 0.85 6.74
C MET A 81 -6.79 2.24 7.31
N LEU A 82 -7.39 3.13 6.53
CA LEU A 82 -7.70 4.50 6.96
C LEU A 82 -9.07 4.56 7.64
N LEU A 83 -10.10 3.99 7.01
CA LEU A 83 -11.47 4.04 7.48
C LEU A 83 -12.22 2.79 7.03
N ILE A 84 -13.12 2.30 7.88
CA ILE A 84 -14.21 1.41 7.47
C ILE A 84 -15.52 2.15 7.75
N GLU A 85 -16.36 2.24 6.73
CA GLU A 85 -17.71 2.75 6.83
C GLU A 85 -18.71 1.62 6.59
N HIS A 86 -19.78 1.62 7.38
CA HIS A 86 -20.90 0.69 7.20
C HIS A 86 -22.19 1.48 7.02
N PHE A 87 -22.75 1.47 5.81
CA PHE A 87 -23.96 2.20 5.46
C PHE A 87 -24.94 1.31 4.71
N HIS A 88 -26.20 1.24 5.17
CA HIS A 88 -27.25 0.39 4.59
C HIS A 88 -26.79 -1.04 4.23
N GLU A 89 -26.23 -1.76 5.19
CA GLU A 89 -25.76 -3.16 5.03
C GLU A 89 -24.59 -3.34 4.05
N LYS A 90 -23.99 -2.25 3.56
CA LYS A 90 -22.78 -2.28 2.73
C LYS A 90 -21.59 -1.76 3.52
N ALA A 91 -20.55 -2.57 3.57
CA ALA A 91 -19.25 -2.17 4.09
C ALA A 91 -18.39 -1.60 2.97
N ARG A 92 -17.75 -0.45 3.24
CA ARG A 92 -16.69 0.15 2.43
C ARG A 92 -15.47 0.33 3.29
N SER A 93 -14.30 0.12 2.70
CA SER A 93 -13.02 0.36 3.34
C SER A 93 -12.20 1.29 2.48
N TYR A 94 -11.55 2.25 3.12
CA TYR A 94 -10.62 3.16 2.49
C TYR A 94 -9.22 2.74 2.91
N LEU A 95 -8.45 2.29 1.93
CA LEU A 95 -7.12 1.75 2.11
C LEU A 95 -6.11 2.79 1.64
N GLU A 96 -5.20 3.15 2.53
CA GLU A 96 -4.06 3.98 2.20
C GLU A 96 -2.96 3.09 1.62
N VAL A 97 -2.48 3.38 0.41
CA VAL A 97 -1.50 2.54 -0.30
C VAL A 97 -0.25 3.35 -0.65
N TYR A 98 0.90 2.80 -0.29
CA TYR A 98 2.22 3.31 -0.64
C TYR A 98 2.95 2.26 -1.48
N ILE A 99 3.39 2.65 -2.68
CA ILE A 99 4.21 1.82 -3.56
C ILE A 99 5.58 2.48 -3.72
N PRO A 100 6.66 1.90 -3.18
CA PRO A 100 8.00 2.43 -3.36
C PRO A 100 8.43 2.38 -4.83
N ILE A 101 9.03 3.50 -5.28
CA ILE A 101 9.51 3.68 -6.64
C ILE A 101 10.95 4.21 -6.65
N GLU A 102 11.62 4.08 -7.79
CA GLU A 102 12.95 4.66 -8.09
C GLU A 102 13.04 5.22 -9.51
#